data_AF-A0A9D1RTB6-F1
#
_entry.id   AF-A0A9D1RTB6-F1
#
_cell.length_a   1.000
_cell.length_b   1.000
_cell.length_c   1.000
_cell.angle_alpha   90.00
_cell.angle_beta   90.00
_cell.angle_gamma   90.00
#
_symmetry.space_group_name_H-M   'P 1'
#
loop_
_entity.id
_entity.type
_entity.pdbx_description
1 polymer ?
#
loop_
_entity_poly.entity_id
_entity_poly.type
_entity_poly.pdbx_seq_one_letter_code
_entity_poly.pdbx_strand_id
1 'polypeptide(L)' 'MTDGIEQWIVDLPVWLQVPLVLAVLVPVACGVAAVLTIVVGRIFPTSEEERRMFADAASADASGEVSSEEGEPR' A
#
# COMPACT_ATOMS: atom_id res chain seq x y z
N MET A 1 -26.02 -2.02 25.70
CA MET A 1 -24.89 -1.32 26.33
C MET A 1 -23.78 -1.28 25.29
N THR A 2 -23.88 -0.38 24.33
CA THR A 2 -22.80 -0.10 23.39
C THR A 2 -21.78 0.73 24.16
N ASP A 3 -20.56 0.20 24.27
CA ASP A 3 -19.47 0.76 25.06
C ASP A 3 -19.21 2.21 24.62
N GLY A 4 -18.87 3.10 25.56
CA GLY A 4 -18.82 4.55 25.34
C GLY A 4 -18.00 5.00 24.11
N ILE A 5 -17.08 4.18 23.61
CA ILE A 5 -16.30 4.42 22.40
C ILE A 5 -17.17 4.48 21.13
N GLU A 6 -18.17 3.61 20.99
CA GLU A 6 -19.06 3.62 19.82
C GLU A 6 -19.90 4.90 19.77
N GLN A 7 -20.31 5.40 20.95
CA GLN A 7 -21.09 6.62 21.05
C GLN A 7 -20.26 7.87 20.72
N TRP A 8 -18.97 7.89 21.08
CA TRP A 8 -18.05 8.96 20.68
C TRP A 8 -17.81 9.03 19.18
N ILE A 9 -17.73 7.88 18.49
CA ILE A 9 -17.53 7.83 17.05
C ILE A 9 -18.77 8.30 16.27
N VAL A 10 -19.97 8.02 16.79
CA VAL A 10 -21.24 8.41 16.14
C VAL A 10 -21.56 9.90 16.35
N ASP A 11 -21.10 10.48 17.46
CA ASP A 11 -21.26 11.93 17.74
C ASP A 11 -20.23 12.80 16.99
N LEU A 12 -19.26 12.18 16.30
CA LEU A 12 -18.27 12.89 15.50
C LEU A 12 -18.90 13.38 14.17
N PRO A 13 -18.61 14.61 13.73
CA PRO A 13 -19.05 15.08 12.42
C PRO A 13 -18.61 14.11 11.32
N VAL A 14 -19.48 13.85 10.34
CA VAL A 14 -19.23 12.90 9.24
C VAL A 14 -17.92 13.19 8.50
N TRP A 15 -17.52 14.46 8.44
CA TRP A 15 -16.26 14.91 7.84
C TRP A 15 -14.99 14.46 8.60
N LEU A 16 -15.08 14.14 9.89
CA LEU A 16 -14.00 13.56 10.70
C LEU A 16 -14.12 12.04 10.81
N GLN A 17 -15.34 11.49 10.70
CA GLN A 17 -15.58 10.06 10.75
C GLN A 17 -14.98 9.34 9.52
N VAL A 18 -15.20 9.87 8.32
CA VAL A 18 -14.69 9.28 7.06
C VAL A 18 -13.16 9.16 7.02
N PRO A 19 -12.36 10.23 7.30
CA PRO A 19 -10.91 10.11 7.29
C PRO A 19 -10.39 9.20 8.39
N LEU A 20 -11.04 9.14 9.56
CA LEU A 20 -10.66 8.21 10.63
C LEU A 20 -10.91 6.75 10.24
N VAL A 21 -12.07 6.46 9.64
CA VAL A 21 -12.38 5.11 9.13
C VAL A 21 -11.40 4.72 8.04
N LEU A 22 -11.08 5.62 7.09
CA LEU A 22 -10.06 5.36 6.07
C LEU A 22 -8.67 5.14 6.68
N ALA A 23 -8.28 5.93 7.69
CA ALA A 23 -7.00 5.79 8.37
C ALA A 23 -6.83 4.41 9.03
N VAL A 24 -7.91 3.77 9.45
CA VAL A 24 -7.88 2.39 9.98
C VAL A 24 -8.03 1.37 8.87
N LEU A 25 -8.93 1.60 7.90
CA LEU A 25 -9.23 0.64 6.85
C LEU A 25 -8.05 0.45 5.88
N VAL A 26 -7.33 1.51 5.54
CA VAL A 26 -6.16 1.47 4.64
C VAL A 26 -5.05 0.54 5.16
N PRO A 27 -4.53 0.69 6.39
CA PRO A 27 -3.49 -0.21 6.89
C PRO A 27 -4.00 -1.64 7.08
N VAL A 28 -5.29 -1.82 7.44
CA VAL A 28 -5.90 -3.16 7.52
C VAL A 28 -5.93 -3.81 6.13
N ALA A 29 -6.41 -3.10 5.12
CA ALA A 29 -6.44 -3.59 3.74
C ALA A 29 -5.03 -3.88 3.21
N CYS A 30 -4.07 -3.01 3.49
CA CYS A 30 -2.67 -3.20 3.11
C CYS A 30 -2.06 -4.43 3.79
N GLY A 31 -2.33 -4.65 5.08
CA GLY A 31 -1.92 -5.84 5.80
C GLY A 31 -2.53 -7.12 5.23
N VAL A 32 -3.83 -7.10 4.93
CA VAL A 32 -4.52 -8.24 4.29
C VAL A 32 -3.92 -8.53 2.91
N ALA A 33 -3.67 -7.51 2.10
CA ALA A 33 -3.03 -7.66 0.80
C ALA A 33 -1.61 -8.25 0.92
N ALA A 34 -0.79 -7.76 1.86
CA ALA A 34 0.56 -8.30 2.08
C ALA A 34 0.53 -9.78 2.49
N VAL A 35 -0.38 -10.16 3.39
CA VAL A 35 -0.56 -11.57 3.80
C VAL A 35 -0.98 -12.43 2.61
N LEU A 36 -1.94 -11.96 1.81
CA LEU A 36 -2.36 -12.65 0.59
C LEU A 36 -1.21 -12.84 -0.39
N THR A 37 -0.39 -11.81 -0.62
CA THR A 37 0.80 -11.91 -1.49
C THR A 37 1.80 -12.95 -0.98
N ILE A 38 2.05 -12.98 0.34
CA ILE A 38 2.94 -13.98 0.96
C ILE A 38 2.37 -15.40 0.76
N VAL A 39 1.07 -15.57 1.01
CA VAL A 39 0.39 -16.87 0.87
C VAL A 39 0.39 -17.34 -0.58
N VAL A 40 0.09 -16.45 -1.52
CA VAL A 40 0.11 -16.74 -2.96
C VAL A 40 1.51 -17.13 -3.39
N GLY A 41 2.55 -16.38 -3.03
CA GLY A 41 3.94 -16.73 -3.37
C GLY A 41 4.45 -18.00 -2.70
N ARG A 42 3.81 -18.44 -1.61
CA ARG A 42 4.11 -19.72 -0.94
C ARG A 42 3.43 -20.91 -1.62
N ILE A 43 2.21 -20.72 -2.15
CA ILE A 43 1.37 -21.77 -2.75
C ILE A 43 1.68 -21.93 -4.23
N PHE A 44 1.79 -20.81 -4.95
CA PHE A 44 2.27 -20.77 -6.32
C PHE A 44 3.75 -20.39 -6.23
N PRO A 45 4.69 -21.33 -6.43
CA PRO A 45 6.07 -20.95 -6.62
C PRO A 45 6.11 -20.06 -7.87
N THR A 46 6.20 -18.75 -7.67
CA THR A 46 6.47 -17.77 -8.73
C THR A 46 7.64 -18.32 -9.52
N SER A 47 7.38 -18.70 -10.77
CA SER A 47 8.42 -19.18 -11.67
C SER A 47 9.57 -18.17 -11.62
N GLU A 48 10.81 -18.65 -11.57
CA GLU A 48 12.00 -17.81 -11.43
C GLU A 48 12.09 -16.70 -12.51
N GLU A 49 11.31 -16.83 -13.58
CA GLU A 49 11.12 -15.87 -14.66
C GLU A 49 10.31 -14.62 -14.24
N GLU A 50 9.23 -14.76 -13.47
CA GLU A 50 8.44 -13.60 -12.99
C GLU A 50 9.26 -12.75 -12.01
N ARG A 51 10.05 -13.40 -11.14
CA ARG A 51 10.92 -12.71 -10.17
C ARG A 51 12.01 -11.88 -10.85
N ARG A 52 12.47 -12.31 -12.04
CA ARG A 52 13.43 -11.54 -12.85
C ARG A 52 12.77 -10.33 -13.51
N MET A 53 11.56 -10.47 -14.03
CA MET A 53 10.84 -9.35 -14.68
C MET A 53 10.49 -8.23 -13.69
N PHE A 54 10.06 -8.57 -12.46
CA PHE A 54 9.78 -7.56 -11.43
C PHE A 54 11.05 -6.90 -10.87
N ALA A 55 12.16 -7.65 -10.75
CA ALA A 55 13.44 -7.07 -10.35
C ALA A 55 13.98 -6.10 -11.41
N ASP A 56 13.84 -6.44 -12.69
CA ASP A 56 14.27 -5.61 -13.81
C ASP A 56 13.40 -4.33 -13.91
N ALA A 57 12.08 -4.46 -13.77
CA ALA A 57 11.17 -3.32 -13.75
C ALA A 57 11.43 -2.38 -12.57
N ALA A 58 11.70 -2.90 -11.37
CA ALA A 58 12.06 -2.10 -10.20
C ALA A 58 13.40 -1.36 -10.38
N SER A 59 14.38 -1.97 -11.05
CA SER A 59 15.65 -1.30 -11.37
C SER A 59 15.51 -0.26 -12.47
N ALA A 60 14.62 -0.46 -13.45
CA ALA A 60 14.35 0.50 -14.50
C ALA A 60 13.63 1.75 -13.97
N ASP A 61 12.67 1.57 -13.06
CA ASP A 61 11.96 2.65 -12.38
C ASP A 61 12.91 3.50 -11.52
N ALA A 62 13.77 2.85 -10.72
CA ALA A 62 14.81 3.53 -9.94
C ALA A 62 15.85 4.28 -10.81
N SER A 63 16.13 3.78 -12.01
CA SER A 63 17.05 4.45 -12.95
C SER A 63 16.39 5.61 -13.72
N GLY A 64 15.06 5.60 -13.86
CA GLY A 64 14.30 6.69 -14.50
C GLY A 64 14.17 7.92 -13.62
N GLU A 65 14.10 7.72 -12.30
CA GLU A 65 13.98 8.82 -11.33
C GLU A 65 15.30 9.61 -11.18
N VAL A 66 16.46 8.96 -11.30
CA VAL A 66 17.79 9.61 -11.24
C VAL A 66 18.15 10.37 -12.53
N SER A 67 17.55 10.04 -13.67
CA SER A 67 17.91 10.66 -14.97
C SER A 67 17.24 12.01 -15.25
N SER A 68 16.31 12.48 -14.40
CA SER A 68 15.51 13.69 -14.68
C SER A 68 16.05 14.98 -14.02
N GLU A 69 17.12 14.94 -13.21
CA GLU A 69 17.65 16.13 -12.51
C GLU A 69 18.94 16.73 -13.10
N GLU A 70 19.59 16.10 -14.08
CA GLU A 70 20.89 16.57 -14.59
C GLU A 70 20.82 16.92 -16.09
N GLY A 71 20.23 18.09 -16.40
CA GLY A 71 20.01 18.46 -17.80
C GLY A 71 19.58 19.89 -18.09
N GLU A 72 20.07 20.90 -17.37
CA GLU A 72 20.01 22.28 -17.87
C GLU A 72 21.42 22.88 -17.98
N PRO A 73 22.02 22.87 -19.18
CA PRO A 73 23.07 23.79 -19.54
C PRO A 73 22.50 24.87 -20.47
N ARG A 74 22.36 26.11 -19.96
CA ARG A 74 22.90 27.35 -20.57
C ARG A 74 22.49 28.61 -19.82
#